data_AF-A0A844XVL8-F1
#
_entry.id   AF-A0A844XVL8-F1
#
_cell.length_a   1.000
_cell.length_b   1.000
_cell.length_c   1.000
_cell.angle_alpha   90.00
_cell.angle_beta   90.00
_cell.angle_gamma   90.00
#
_symmetry.space_group_name_H-M   'P 1'
#
loop_
_entity.id
_entity.type
_entity.pdbx_description
1 polymer ?
#
loop_
_entity_poly.entity_id
_entity_poly.type
_entity_poly.pdbx_seq_one_letter_code
_entity_poly.pdbx_strand_id
1 'polypeptide(L)'
;MEEITDELLGRIRERASDPKRRYLNAAEHEARVELPVEEIERREEEWTRRHLARSVANTGKTMSEEEVQRCMREWRESRLATRRAMEAQMRSWGQTPPRFQSYIESEDYFSTSSDPPGAKPLVPPPTDSDWAHVEKTVGQRLPDDLKRLYAISDGGFGPGFTGLYPVKLIGSYCEDFRRRGPDYCGTVIYPKSFLPLAAERLDYHYDLETGRIISSNQNWENEELDAEDIYDIAFQSLAAMMEDWLNRF
;
A
#
# COMPACT_ATOMS: atom_id res chain seq x y z
N MET A 1 15.10 22.59 -4.92
CA MET A 1 14.48 21.28 -4.67
C MET A 1 15.57 20.43 -4.03
N GLU A 2 15.26 19.72 -2.95
CA GLU A 2 16.28 18.92 -2.25
C GLU A 2 16.54 17.64 -3.03
N GLU A 3 17.78 17.49 -3.51
CA GLU A 3 18.19 16.35 -4.33
C GLU A 3 18.73 15.21 -3.48
N ILE A 4 18.67 13.99 -4.02
CA ILE A 4 19.32 12.84 -3.40
C ILE A 4 20.84 13.02 -3.46
N THR A 5 21.47 13.16 -2.30
CA THR A 5 22.94 13.24 -2.16
C THR A 5 23.58 11.84 -2.18
N ASP A 6 24.89 11.77 -2.43
CA ASP A 6 25.61 10.49 -2.37
C ASP A 6 25.67 9.91 -0.95
N GLU A 7 25.69 10.77 0.07
CA GLU A 7 25.58 10.37 1.48
C GLU A 7 24.22 9.72 1.77
N LEU A 8 23.14 10.35 1.31
CA LEU A 8 21.79 9.80 1.43
C LEU A 8 21.67 8.47 0.69
N LEU A 9 22.18 8.36 -0.54
CA LEU A 9 22.22 7.09 -1.29
C LEU A 9 22.99 6.00 -0.56
N GLY A 10 24.10 6.35 0.09
CA GLY A 10 24.87 5.41 0.91
C GLY A 10 24.01 4.78 2.00
N ARG A 11 23.30 5.63 2.77
CA ARG A 11 22.39 5.20 3.85
C ARG A 11 21.21 4.38 3.32
N ILE A 12 20.61 4.79 2.20
CA ILE A 12 19.52 4.06 1.54
C ILE A 12 20.00 2.67 1.12
N ARG A 13 21.17 2.56 0.49
CA ARG A 13 21.74 1.28 0.05
C ARG A 13 22.02 0.36 1.24
N GLU A 14 22.58 0.90 2.32
CA GLU A 14 22.82 0.15 3.55
C GLU A 14 21.52 -0.43 4.09
N ARG A 15 20.48 0.39 4.27
CA ARG A 15 19.17 -0.08 4.75
C ARG A 15 18.50 -1.06 3.79
N ALA A 16 18.54 -0.80 2.48
CA ALA A 16 17.96 -1.67 1.46
C ALA A 16 18.62 -3.06 1.42
N SER A 17 19.92 -3.13 1.78
CA SER A 17 20.66 -4.39 1.85
C SER A 17 20.24 -5.28 3.02
N ASP A 18 19.58 -4.72 4.05
CA ASP A 18 19.02 -5.48 5.16
C ASP A 18 17.62 -5.99 4.80
N PRO A 19 17.44 -7.31 4.56
CA PRO A 19 16.14 -7.87 4.20
C PRO A 19 15.06 -7.60 5.25
N LYS A 20 15.45 -7.42 6.52
CA LYS A 20 14.50 -7.12 7.60
C LYS A 20 14.02 -5.68 7.59
N ARG A 21 14.73 -4.74 6.95
CA ARG A 21 14.48 -3.29 7.02
C ARG A 21 14.13 -2.63 5.69
N ARG A 22 14.30 -3.34 4.58
CA ARG A 22 14.12 -2.81 3.22
C ARG A 22 12.71 -2.30 2.88
N TYR A 23 11.66 -2.85 3.47
CA TYR A 23 10.27 -2.36 3.27
C TYR A 23 9.42 -2.42 4.54
N LEU A 24 10.06 -2.47 5.73
CA LEU A 24 9.35 -2.35 7.01
C LEU A 24 8.54 -1.05 6.98
N ASN A 25 7.23 -1.17 6.77
CA ASN A 25 6.29 -0.08 6.97
C ASN A 25 6.01 0.03 8.48
N ALA A 26 5.40 1.14 8.91
CA ALA A 26 5.02 1.32 10.32
C ALA A 26 4.09 0.20 10.82
N ALA A 27 3.35 -0.41 9.89
CA ALA A 27 2.33 -1.39 10.17
C ALA A 27 2.90 -2.81 10.44
N GLU A 28 3.97 -3.23 9.79
CA GLU A 28 4.70 -4.48 10.04
C GLU A 28 5.52 -4.40 11.34
N HIS A 29 5.95 -3.20 11.75
CA HIS A 29 6.57 -3.01 13.06
C HIS A 29 5.55 -3.17 14.21
N GLU A 30 4.33 -2.63 14.05
CA GLU A 30 3.23 -2.81 15.01
C GLU A 30 2.61 -4.22 14.96
N ALA A 31 2.59 -4.85 13.79
CA ALA A 31 1.95 -6.16 13.57
C ALA A 31 2.89 -7.37 13.80
N ARG A 32 4.13 -7.13 14.28
CA ARG A 32 5.05 -8.18 14.76
C ARG A 32 4.74 -8.68 16.17
N VAL A 33 3.54 -8.44 16.67
CA VAL A 33 3.02 -9.18 17.83
C VAL A 33 2.29 -10.40 17.29
N GLU A 34 2.79 -11.61 17.57
CA GLU A 34 1.95 -12.80 17.45
C GLU A 34 0.77 -12.61 18.41
N LEU A 35 -0.38 -12.23 17.86
CA LEU A 35 -1.60 -12.10 18.64
C LEU A 35 -2.25 -13.49 18.75
N PRO A 36 -2.69 -13.90 19.95
CA PRO A 36 -3.57 -15.05 20.10
C PRO A 36 -4.80 -14.90 19.19
N VAL A 37 -5.34 -16.01 18.70
CA VAL A 37 -6.52 -16.03 17.82
C VAL A 37 -7.68 -15.24 18.44
N GLU A 38 -7.80 -15.31 19.75
CA GLU A 38 -8.82 -14.62 20.54
C GLU A 38 -8.70 -13.09 20.46
N GLU A 39 -7.47 -12.57 20.42
CA GLU A 39 -7.22 -11.12 20.32
C GLU A 39 -7.44 -10.60 18.90
N ILE A 40 -7.16 -11.43 17.88
CA ILE A 40 -7.51 -11.14 16.48
C ILE A 40 -9.04 -11.06 16.34
N GLU A 41 -9.75 -12.05 16.87
CA GLU A 41 -11.22 -12.09 16.84
C GLU A 41 -11.85 -10.89 17.54
N ARG A 42 -11.32 -10.49 18.71
CA ARG A 42 -11.78 -9.30 19.44
C ARG A 42 -11.64 -8.04 18.60
N ARG A 43 -10.48 -7.84 17.96
CA ARG A 43 -10.21 -6.64 17.15
C ARG A 43 -11.01 -6.60 15.86
N GLU A 44 -11.19 -7.73 15.18
CA GLU A 44 -12.08 -7.85 14.00
C GLU A 44 -13.54 -7.55 14.36
N GLU A 45 -13.98 -7.98 15.55
CA GLU A 45 -15.32 -7.67 16.05
C GLU A 45 -15.51 -6.16 16.29
N GLU A 46 -14.52 -5.51 16.92
CA GLU A 46 -14.50 -4.06 17.13
C GLU A 46 -14.48 -3.29 15.81
N TRP A 47 -13.70 -3.75 14.84
CA TRP A 47 -13.67 -3.19 13.49
C TRP A 47 -15.02 -3.29 12.80
N THR A 48 -15.63 -4.49 12.80
CA THR A 48 -16.93 -4.73 12.17
C THR A 48 -18.03 -3.87 12.82
N ARG A 49 -18.01 -3.73 14.14
CA ARG A 49 -18.95 -2.87 14.87
C ARG A 49 -18.81 -1.40 14.48
N ARG A 50 -17.57 -0.90 14.34
CA ARG A 50 -17.29 0.46 13.86
C ARG A 50 -17.73 0.66 12.41
N HIS A 51 -17.47 -0.31 11.55
CA HIS A 51 -17.86 -0.25 10.14
C HIS A 51 -19.38 -0.24 9.97
N LEU A 52 -20.10 -1.07 10.73
CA LEU A 52 -21.57 -1.02 10.79
C LEU A 52 -22.06 0.37 11.26
N ALA A 53 -21.47 0.93 12.31
CA ALA A 53 -21.84 2.26 12.80
C ALA A 53 -21.61 3.36 11.75
N ARG A 54 -20.49 3.32 11.02
CA ARG A 54 -20.20 4.25 9.90
C ARG A 54 -21.17 4.06 8.73
N SER A 55 -21.43 2.83 8.31
CA SER A 55 -22.37 2.52 7.23
C SER A 55 -23.79 3.02 7.54
N VAL A 56 -24.23 2.87 8.78
CA VAL A 56 -25.51 3.39 9.28
C VAL A 56 -25.56 4.91 9.21
N ALA A 57 -24.52 5.59 9.71
CA ALA A 57 -24.41 7.04 9.66
C ALA A 57 -24.51 7.59 8.22
N ASN A 58 -23.86 6.93 7.26
CA ASN A 58 -23.88 7.33 5.84
C ASN A 58 -25.26 7.17 5.18
N THR A 59 -26.12 6.26 5.68
CA THR A 59 -27.48 6.07 5.16
C THR A 59 -28.52 7.02 5.77
N GLY A 60 -28.13 7.89 6.70
CA GLY A 60 -29.03 8.78 7.43
C GLY A 60 -30.04 8.07 8.32
N LYS A 61 -29.85 6.76 8.56
CA LYS A 61 -30.69 5.93 9.43
C LYS A 61 -29.99 5.72 10.76
N THR A 62 -30.74 5.41 11.80
CA THR A 62 -30.20 4.93 13.08
C THR A 62 -30.49 3.43 13.20
N MET A 63 -29.46 2.63 13.44
CA MET A 63 -29.64 1.23 13.86
C MET A 63 -29.85 1.19 15.37
N SER A 64 -30.83 0.41 15.80
CA SER A 64 -31.01 0.08 17.20
C SER A 64 -29.88 -0.85 17.69
N GLU A 65 -29.61 -0.83 18.99
CA GLU A 65 -28.65 -1.76 19.62
C GLU A 65 -29.00 -3.23 19.32
N GLU A 66 -30.28 -3.58 19.28
CA GLU A 66 -30.74 -4.94 18.96
C GLU A 66 -30.38 -5.38 17.54
N GLU A 67 -30.46 -4.46 16.58
CA GLU A 67 -30.08 -4.72 15.19
C GLU A 67 -28.56 -4.85 15.04
N VAL A 68 -27.78 -4.03 15.74
CA VAL A 68 -26.32 -4.15 15.78
C VAL A 68 -25.94 -5.51 16.35
N GLN A 69 -26.54 -5.91 17.47
CA GLN A 69 -26.28 -7.22 18.08
C GLN A 69 -26.69 -8.38 17.18
N ARG A 70 -27.78 -8.26 16.41
CA ARG A 70 -28.16 -9.26 15.41
C ARG A 70 -27.12 -9.37 14.29
N CYS A 71 -26.73 -8.25 13.68
CA CYS A 71 -25.72 -8.24 12.62
C CYS A 71 -24.39 -8.82 13.10
N MET A 72 -23.98 -8.49 14.33
CA MET A 72 -22.75 -9.06 14.92
C MET A 72 -22.85 -10.56 15.15
N ARG A 73 -24.02 -11.10 15.56
CA ARG A 73 -24.21 -12.56 15.68
C ARG A 73 -24.09 -13.26 14.32
N GLU A 74 -24.79 -12.75 13.31
CA GLU A 74 -24.75 -13.29 11.95
C GLU A 74 -23.32 -13.25 11.37
N TRP A 75 -22.59 -12.16 11.60
CA TRP A 75 -21.19 -12.03 11.21
C TRP A 75 -20.31 -13.09 11.90
N ARG A 76 -20.43 -13.28 13.23
CA ARG A 76 -19.67 -14.30 13.96
C ARG A 76 -19.96 -15.71 13.44
N GLU A 77 -21.23 -16.04 13.22
CA GLU A 77 -21.64 -17.35 12.70
C GLU A 77 -21.08 -17.62 11.30
N SER A 78 -21.14 -16.61 10.41
CA SER A 78 -20.57 -16.69 9.06
C SER A 78 -19.06 -16.89 9.06
N ARG A 79 -18.33 -16.16 9.91
CA ARG A 79 -16.87 -16.30 10.08
C ARG A 79 -16.49 -17.69 10.59
N LEU A 80 -17.16 -18.17 11.63
CA LEU A 80 -16.92 -19.50 12.19
C LEU A 80 -17.23 -20.61 11.17
N ALA A 81 -18.32 -20.47 10.40
CA ALA A 81 -18.66 -21.42 9.34
C ALA A 81 -17.57 -21.46 8.26
N THR A 82 -17.11 -20.29 7.81
CA THR A 82 -16.02 -20.17 6.82
C THR A 82 -14.73 -20.82 7.32
N ARG A 83 -14.34 -20.54 8.57
CA ARG A 83 -13.13 -21.11 9.17
C ARG A 83 -13.21 -22.63 9.27
N ARG A 84 -14.34 -23.18 9.74
CA ARG A 84 -14.58 -24.63 9.81
C ARG A 84 -14.52 -25.29 8.43
N ALA A 85 -15.12 -24.66 7.42
CA ALA A 85 -15.08 -25.15 6.05
C ALA A 85 -13.64 -25.20 5.51
N MET A 86 -12.88 -24.13 5.73
CA MET A 86 -11.47 -24.04 5.33
C MET A 86 -10.62 -25.09 6.05
N GLU A 87 -10.77 -25.25 7.36
CA GLU A 87 -10.07 -26.28 8.14
C GLU A 87 -10.40 -27.70 7.66
N ALA A 88 -11.68 -27.99 7.40
CA ALA A 88 -12.11 -29.28 6.88
C ALA A 88 -11.51 -29.56 5.51
N GLN A 89 -11.50 -28.56 4.62
CA GLN A 89 -10.89 -28.65 3.30
C GLN A 89 -9.39 -28.92 3.39
N MET A 90 -8.65 -28.18 4.22
CA MET A 90 -7.21 -28.38 4.40
C MET A 90 -6.88 -29.75 4.98
N ARG A 91 -7.65 -30.23 5.96
CA ARG A 91 -7.51 -31.59 6.50
C ARG A 91 -7.76 -32.65 5.43
N SER A 92 -8.74 -32.45 4.55
CA SER A 92 -9.01 -33.36 3.43
C SER A 92 -7.83 -33.47 2.46
N TRP A 93 -6.97 -32.44 2.40
CA TRP A 93 -5.75 -32.42 1.61
C TRP A 93 -4.51 -32.91 2.37
N GLY A 94 -4.67 -33.38 3.61
CA GLY A 94 -3.55 -33.79 4.47
C GLY A 94 -2.67 -32.61 4.92
N GLN A 95 -3.16 -31.38 4.80
CA GLN A 95 -2.43 -30.19 5.24
C GLN A 95 -2.80 -29.82 6.68
N THR A 96 -1.83 -29.28 7.41
CA THR A 96 -2.10 -28.62 8.70
C THR A 96 -2.58 -27.20 8.41
N PRO A 97 -3.66 -26.71 9.05
CA PRO A 97 -4.08 -25.33 8.90
C PRO A 97 -2.93 -24.36 9.18
N PRO A 98 -2.74 -23.29 8.39
CA PRO A 98 -1.70 -22.32 8.67
C PRO A 98 -1.94 -21.72 10.05
N ARG A 99 -0.86 -21.41 10.76
CA ARG A 99 -0.96 -20.47 11.87
C ARG A 99 -1.32 -19.13 11.25
N PHE A 100 -2.55 -18.69 11.46
CA PHE A 100 -3.00 -17.39 11.00
C PHE A 100 -2.21 -16.32 11.75
N GLN A 101 -1.33 -15.63 11.03
CA GLN A 101 -0.79 -14.36 11.46
C GLN A 101 -1.69 -13.30 10.83
N SER A 102 -2.60 -12.74 11.61
CA SER A 102 -3.38 -11.57 11.17
C SER A 102 -2.62 -10.32 11.54
N TYR A 103 -2.17 -9.58 10.54
CA TYR A 103 -1.55 -8.29 10.72
C TYR A 103 -2.67 -7.25 10.73
N ILE A 104 -2.96 -6.67 11.91
CA ILE A 104 -3.91 -5.56 12.01
C ILE A 104 -3.08 -4.28 11.98
N GLU A 105 -3.00 -3.72 10.77
CA GLU A 105 -2.08 -2.66 10.38
C GLU A 105 -2.58 -1.25 10.76
N SER A 106 -3.84 -1.11 11.21
CA SER A 106 -4.45 0.01 11.95
C SER A 106 -5.97 -0.17 11.95
N GLU A 107 -6.72 0.81 12.50
CA GLU A 107 -8.18 0.79 12.64
C GLU A 107 -8.99 0.54 11.36
N ASP A 108 -8.39 0.54 10.17
CA ASP A 108 -9.12 0.49 8.89
C ASP A 108 -8.51 -0.44 7.81
N TYR A 109 -7.49 -1.28 8.09
CA TYR A 109 -6.82 -2.07 7.04
C TYR A 109 -6.40 -3.50 7.47
N PHE A 110 -6.68 -4.48 6.59
CA PHE A 110 -6.24 -5.88 6.71
C PHE A 110 -5.40 -6.25 5.48
N SER A 111 -4.16 -6.68 5.71
CA SER A 111 -3.31 -7.31 4.69
C SER A 111 -2.85 -8.69 5.15
N THR A 112 -2.81 -9.64 4.22
CA THR A 112 -2.24 -10.97 4.44
C THR A 112 -1.19 -11.23 3.36
N SER A 113 0.09 -11.06 3.70
CA SER A 113 1.21 -11.53 2.88
C SER A 113 1.67 -12.88 3.42
N SER A 114 1.86 -13.87 2.54
CA SER A 114 2.45 -15.18 2.88
C SER A 114 3.97 -15.17 2.89
N ASP A 115 4.60 -14.13 2.35
CA ASP A 115 6.06 -14.03 2.26
C ASP A 115 6.59 -13.18 3.43
N PRO A 116 7.54 -13.70 4.24
CA PRO A 116 8.13 -12.91 5.31
C PRO A 116 8.87 -11.67 4.76
N PRO A 117 8.96 -10.58 5.54
CA PRO A 117 9.76 -9.41 5.17
C PRO A 117 11.17 -9.80 4.72
N GLY A 118 11.55 -9.43 3.50
CA GLY A 118 12.86 -9.72 2.92
C GLY A 118 13.00 -11.09 2.25
N ALA A 119 11.92 -11.86 2.07
CA ALA A 119 11.99 -13.19 1.45
C ALA A 119 12.50 -13.17 -0.01
N LYS A 120 12.25 -12.07 -0.73
CA LYS A 120 12.67 -11.91 -2.13
C LYS A 120 13.97 -11.10 -2.17
N PRO A 121 15.02 -11.57 -2.87
CA PRO A 121 16.23 -10.76 -3.06
C PRO A 121 15.91 -9.45 -3.78
N LEU A 122 16.77 -8.44 -3.64
CA LEU A 122 16.66 -7.22 -4.45
C LEU A 122 16.83 -7.59 -5.93
N VAL A 123 16.07 -6.91 -6.78
CA VAL A 123 16.10 -7.12 -8.22
C VAL A 123 17.26 -6.27 -8.77
N PRO A 124 17.99 -6.72 -9.81
CA PRO A 124 19.00 -5.88 -10.44
C PRO A 124 18.41 -4.50 -10.83
N PRO A 125 19.23 -3.44 -10.82
CA PRO A 125 18.79 -2.12 -11.26
C PRO A 125 18.18 -2.14 -12.67
N PRO A 126 17.23 -1.23 -12.97
CA PRO A 126 16.64 -1.13 -14.29
C PRO A 126 17.69 -0.78 -15.35
N THR A 127 17.52 -1.33 -16.55
CA THR A 127 18.37 -1.01 -17.69
C THR A 127 17.98 0.32 -18.34
N ASP A 128 18.86 0.89 -19.16
CA ASP A 128 18.53 2.08 -19.96
C ASP A 128 17.30 1.86 -20.86
N SER A 129 17.09 0.63 -21.34
CA SER A 129 15.91 0.27 -22.13
C SER A 129 14.62 0.31 -21.31
N ASP A 130 14.67 -0.06 -20.03
CA ASP A 130 13.50 -0.01 -19.15
C ASP A 130 13.09 1.45 -18.90
N TRP A 131 14.08 2.32 -18.65
CA TRP A 131 13.83 3.76 -18.52
C TRP A 131 13.29 4.39 -19.79
N ALA A 132 13.90 4.08 -20.95
CA ALA A 132 13.44 4.60 -22.23
C ALA A 132 11.99 4.19 -22.54
N HIS A 133 11.57 3.00 -22.10
CA HIS A 133 10.19 2.56 -22.23
C HIS A 133 9.24 3.42 -21.39
N VAL A 134 9.54 3.64 -20.10
CA VAL A 134 8.69 4.47 -19.23
C VAL A 134 8.69 5.93 -19.67
N GLU A 135 9.83 6.50 -20.07
CA GLU A 135 9.92 7.85 -20.63
C GLU A 135 9.04 8.02 -21.87
N LYS A 136 8.98 7.00 -22.73
CA LYS A 136 8.09 6.98 -23.88
C LYS A 136 6.61 6.91 -23.47
N THR A 137 6.27 6.08 -22.49
CA THR A 137 4.90 5.97 -21.96
C THR A 137 4.44 7.26 -21.30
N VAL A 138 5.34 7.94 -20.59
CA VAL A 138 5.04 9.17 -19.85
C VAL A 138 5.10 10.40 -20.76
N GLY A 139 5.87 10.34 -21.84
CA GLY A 139 5.99 11.40 -22.84
C GLY A 139 7.03 12.48 -22.48
N GLN A 140 7.84 12.26 -21.44
CA GLN A 140 8.90 13.16 -21.01
C GLN A 140 10.04 12.38 -20.35
N ARG A 141 11.21 13.03 -20.25
CA ARG A 141 12.40 12.46 -19.59
C ARG A 141 12.14 12.35 -18.09
N LEU A 142 12.58 11.25 -17.49
CA LEU A 142 12.51 11.05 -16.05
C LEU A 142 13.66 11.78 -15.33
N PRO A 143 13.42 12.34 -14.12
CA PRO A 143 14.42 12.99 -13.30
C PRO A 143 15.63 12.09 -12.97
N ASP A 144 16.82 12.70 -12.94
CA ASP A 144 18.07 11.96 -12.70
C ASP A 144 18.17 11.46 -11.24
N ASP A 145 17.55 12.15 -10.27
CA ASP A 145 17.48 11.71 -8.87
C ASP A 145 16.69 10.39 -8.72
N LEU A 146 15.56 10.26 -9.43
CA LEU A 146 14.78 9.03 -9.49
C LEU A 146 15.62 7.88 -10.09
N LYS A 147 16.31 8.12 -11.21
CA LYS A 147 17.20 7.10 -11.81
C LYS A 147 18.35 6.71 -10.89
N ARG A 148 18.94 7.67 -10.17
CA ARG A 148 20.00 7.42 -9.18
C ARG A 148 19.52 6.58 -8.00
N LEU A 149 18.29 6.80 -7.54
CA LEU A 149 17.67 5.97 -6.49
C LEU A 149 17.52 4.52 -6.95
N TYR A 150 16.98 4.32 -8.15
CA TYR A 150 16.74 2.99 -8.73
C TYR A 150 18.02 2.29 -9.23
N ALA A 151 19.16 2.99 -9.26
CA ALA A 151 20.46 2.35 -9.43
C ALA A 151 20.83 1.42 -8.25
N ILE A 152 20.07 1.46 -7.14
CA ILE A 152 20.19 0.51 -6.02
C ILE A 152 19.53 -0.83 -6.36
N SER A 153 18.29 -0.80 -6.88
CA SER A 153 17.48 -1.97 -7.23
C SER A 153 16.27 -1.51 -8.06
N ASP A 154 15.72 -2.38 -8.91
CA ASP A 154 14.45 -2.17 -9.61
C ASP A 154 13.25 -2.33 -8.66
N GLY A 155 13.11 -1.36 -7.74
CA GLY A 155 12.10 -1.38 -6.69
C GLY A 155 12.37 -2.40 -5.57
N GLY A 156 11.34 -2.68 -4.78
CA GLY A 156 11.39 -3.67 -3.69
C GLY A 156 12.07 -3.19 -2.40
N PHE A 157 12.39 -1.90 -2.29
CA PHE A 157 12.90 -1.24 -1.10
C PHE A 157 12.28 0.16 -0.99
N GLY A 158 12.38 0.80 0.18
CA GLY A 158 11.83 2.14 0.38
C GLY A 158 10.44 2.13 1.04
N PRO A 159 9.70 3.24 0.95
CA PRO A 159 8.34 3.34 1.49
C PRO A 159 7.35 2.46 0.72
N GLY A 160 6.23 2.10 1.36
CA GLY A 160 5.19 1.23 0.79
C GLY A 160 5.21 -0.20 1.36
N PHE A 161 4.08 -0.90 1.22
CA PHE A 161 3.90 -2.28 1.71
C PHE A 161 4.93 -3.27 1.15
N THR A 162 5.39 -3.03 -0.07
CA THR A 162 6.38 -3.87 -0.75
C THR A 162 7.62 -3.08 -1.19
N GLY A 163 7.78 -1.86 -0.65
CA GLY A 163 8.72 -0.86 -1.15
C GLY A 163 8.24 -0.20 -2.44
N LEU A 164 9.16 0.55 -3.06
CA LEU A 164 8.99 1.19 -4.34
C LEU A 164 8.68 0.18 -5.45
N TYR A 165 7.82 0.55 -6.39
CA TYR A 165 7.43 -0.26 -7.53
C TYR A 165 8.60 -0.47 -8.50
N PRO A 166 8.72 -1.66 -9.11
CA PRO A 166 9.61 -1.85 -10.26
C PRO A 166 9.24 -0.89 -11.41
N VAL A 167 10.22 -0.42 -12.17
CA VAL A 167 10.07 0.56 -13.27
C VAL A 167 9.03 0.12 -14.29
N LYS A 168 9.01 -1.17 -14.64
CA LYS A 168 8.00 -1.72 -15.55
C LYS A 168 6.57 -1.54 -15.02
N LEU A 169 6.39 -1.71 -13.70
CA LEU A 169 5.10 -1.55 -13.04
C LEU A 169 4.69 -0.07 -13.01
N ILE A 170 5.63 0.86 -12.79
CA ILE A 170 5.38 2.31 -12.92
C ILE A 170 4.77 2.62 -14.28
N GLY A 171 5.39 2.15 -15.36
CA GLY A 171 4.89 2.37 -16.73
C GLY A 171 3.48 1.80 -16.94
N SER A 172 3.26 0.55 -16.49
CA SER A 172 1.94 -0.10 -16.60
C SER A 172 0.85 0.63 -15.81
N TYR A 173 1.16 1.14 -14.61
CA TYR A 173 0.21 1.91 -13.81
C TYR A 173 -0.05 3.29 -14.40
N CYS A 174 0.95 3.97 -14.97
CA CYS A 174 0.71 5.22 -15.71
C CYS A 174 -0.31 5.01 -16.84
N GLU A 175 -0.19 3.93 -17.61
CA GLU A 175 -1.16 3.62 -18.68
C GLU A 175 -2.54 3.31 -18.12
N ASP A 176 -2.61 2.47 -17.08
CA ASP A 176 -3.89 2.07 -16.51
C ASP A 176 -4.61 3.25 -15.83
N PHE A 177 -3.93 4.04 -14.99
CA PHE A 177 -4.54 5.19 -14.32
C PHE A 177 -4.99 6.27 -15.29
N ARG A 178 -4.25 6.51 -16.38
CA ARG A 178 -4.68 7.46 -17.42
C ARG A 178 -5.89 6.95 -18.21
N ARG A 179 -6.08 5.63 -18.29
CA ARG A 179 -7.28 5.02 -18.90
C ARG A 179 -8.49 5.13 -17.96
N ARG A 180 -8.29 5.16 -16.64
CA ARG A 180 -9.34 5.29 -15.60
C ARG A 180 -9.98 6.69 -15.50
N GLY A 181 -10.10 7.42 -16.61
CA GLY A 181 -10.75 8.74 -16.64
C GLY A 181 -12.27 8.69 -16.40
N PRO A 182 -12.95 9.85 -16.54
CA PRO A 182 -14.40 10.02 -16.40
C PRO A 182 -15.24 8.97 -17.12
N ASP A 183 -14.72 8.46 -18.24
CA ASP A 183 -15.42 7.54 -19.13
C ASP A 183 -15.20 6.04 -18.77
N TYR A 184 -14.43 5.71 -17.74
CA TYR A 184 -14.12 4.31 -17.38
C TYR A 184 -14.51 3.94 -15.94
N CYS A 185 -13.88 4.52 -14.92
CA CYS A 185 -14.10 4.10 -13.52
C CYS A 185 -13.97 5.21 -12.46
N GLY A 186 -13.68 6.46 -12.81
CA GLY A 186 -13.46 7.51 -11.79
C GLY A 186 -13.94 8.89 -12.24
N THR A 187 -14.25 9.78 -11.31
CA THR A 187 -14.71 11.16 -11.60
C THR A 187 -13.56 12.12 -11.94
N VAL A 188 -12.31 11.75 -11.61
CA VAL A 188 -11.13 12.61 -11.73
C VAL A 188 -10.10 12.03 -12.69
N ILE A 189 -9.54 12.90 -13.54
CA ILE A 189 -8.50 12.52 -14.50
C ILE A 189 -7.16 12.39 -13.75
N TYR A 190 -6.50 11.24 -13.87
CA TYR A 190 -5.16 11.06 -13.33
C TYR A 190 -4.16 12.03 -13.99
N PRO A 191 -3.43 12.86 -13.22
CA PRO A 191 -2.51 13.85 -13.78
C PRO A 191 -1.40 13.22 -14.63
N LYS A 192 -1.11 13.82 -15.79
CA LYS A 192 -0.07 13.30 -16.70
C LYS A 192 1.33 13.37 -16.11
N SER A 193 1.57 14.33 -15.22
CA SER A 193 2.85 14.54 -14.56
C SER A 193 3.13 13.52 -13.46
N PHE A 194 2.14 12.75 -13.00
CA PHE A 194 2.32 11.83 -11.89
C PHE A 194 2.92 10.50 -12.35
N LEU A 195 3.87 10.02 -11.55
CA LEU A 195 4.45 8.68 -11.63
C LEU A 195 4.14 7.90 -10.36
N PRO A 196 3.40 6.80 -10.42
CA PRO A 196 3.14 5.99 -9.24
C PRO A 196 4.45 5.34 -8.76
N LEU A 197 4.78 5.53 -7.49
CA LEU A 197 6.02 5.05 -6.89
C LEU A 197 5.81 3.90 -5.90
N ALA A 198 4.77 3.95 -5.07
CA ALA A 198 4.52 2.95 -4.04
C ALA A 198 3.07 2.97 -3.58
N ALA A 199 2.57 1.84 -3.07
CA ALA A 199 1.34 1.79 -2.29
C ALA A 199 1.67 1.52 -0.82
N GLU A 200 1.14 2.38 0.06
CA GLU A 200 1.05 2.15 1.51
C GLU A 200 -0.42 2.33 1.93
N ARG A 201 -0.72 3.00 3.04
CA ARG A 201 -2.10 3.42 3.36
C ARG A 201 -2.67 4.42 2.34
N LEU A 202 -1.79 5.14 1.66
CA LEU A 202 -2.07 6.02 0.53
C LEU A 202 -1.11 5.62 -0.60
N ASP A 203 -1.49 5.92 -1.84
CA ASP A 203 -0.60 5.72 -2.98
C ASP A 203 0.32 6.94 -3.12
N TYR A 204 1.62 6.71 -3.23
CA TYR A 204 2.60 7.76 -3.45
C TYR A 204 2.92 7.90 -4.94
N HIS A 205 2.91 9.14 -5.41
CA HIS A 205 3.22 9.52 -6.79
C HIS A 205 4.33 10.57 -6.80
N TYR A 206 5.29 10.46 -7.70
CA TYR A 206 6.24 11.53 -8.00
C TYR A 206 5.61 12.46 -9.03
N ASP A 207 5.48 13.74 -8.70
CA ASP A 207 5.01 14.75 -9.66
C ASP A 207 6.19 15.31 -10.45
N LEU A 208 6.24 15.03 -11.74
CA LEU A 208 7.32 15.43 -12.64
C LEU A 208 7.41 16.95 -12.86
N GLU A 209 6.34 17.70 -12.61
CA GLU A 209 6.35 19.15 -12.80
C GLU A 209 6.96 19.88 -11.60
N THR A 210 6.68 19.41 -10.38
CA THR A 210 7.12 20.07 -9.15
C THR A 210 8.26 19.35 -8.43
N GLY A 211 8.51 18.09 -8.79
CA GLY A 211 9.43 17.15 -8.14
C GLY A 211 9.05 16.80 -6.70
N ARG A 212 7.78 17.01 -6.32
CA ARG A 212 7.22 16.65 -5.02
C ARG A 212 6.68 15.22 -5.05
N ILE A 213 6.47 14.66 -3.86
CA ILE A 213 5.72 13.42 -3.69
C ILE A 213 4.30 13.75 -3.29
N ILE A 214 3.35 13.25 -4.06
CA ILE A 214 1.92 13.42 -3.88
C ILE A 214 1.36 12.11 -3.32
N SER A 215 0.57 12.18 -2.27
CA SER A 215 -0.26 11.05 -1.83
C SER A 215 -1.65 11.15 -2.45
N SER A 216 -2.20 10.01 -2.87
CA SER A 216 -3.61 9.90 -3.22
C SER A 216 -4.35 8.91 -2.31
N ASN A 217 -5.62 9.20 -2.03
CA ASN A 217 -6.52 8.25 -1.40
C ASN A 217 -6.69 7.01 -2.30
N GLN A 218 -6.55 5.79 -1.76
CA GLN A 218 -6.70 4.54 -2.54
C GLN A 218 -8.10 4.37 -3.16
N ASN A 219 -9.09 5.08 -2.62
CA ASN A 219 -10.46 5.10 -3.14
C ASN A 219 -10.76 6.35 -3.98
N TRP A 220 -9.75 6.99 -4.57
CA TRP A 220 -9.94 8.16 -5.45
C TRP A 220 -10.88 7.92 -6.64
N GLU A 221 -11.08 6.64 -7.00
CA GLU A 221 -12.00 6.20 -8.04
C GLU A 221 -13.44 6.01 -7.55
N ASN A 222 -13.70 5.96 -6.24
CA ASN A 222 -15.05 5.87 -5.70
C ASN A 222 -15.66 7.27 -5.58
N GLU A 223 -16.84 7.42 -6.19
CA GLU A 223 -17.60 8.65 -6.38
C GLU A 223 -17.80 9.43 -5.06
N GLU A 224 -17.72 10.76 -5.14
CA GLU A 224 -18.01 11.80 -4.10
C GLU A 224 -16.83 12.68 -3.63
N LEU A 225 -15.59 12.51 -4.13
CA LEU A 225 -14.46 13.41 -3.79
C LEU A 225 -14.09 14.37 -4.92
N ASP A 226 -13.87 15.64 -4.57
CA ASP A 226 -13.32 16.64 -5.49
C ASP A 226 -11.81 16.41 -5.68
N ALA A 227 -11.25 16.84 -6.82
CA ALA A 227 -9.84 16.60 -7.15
C ALA A 227 -8.85 17.18 -6.11
N GLU A 228 -9.22 18.27 -5.44
CA GLU A 228 -8.43 18.89 -4.37
C GLU A 228 -8.42 18.04 -3.08
N ASP A 229 -9.42 17.18 -2.88
CA ASP A 229 -9.51 16.26 -1.74
C ASP A 229 -8.83 14.90 -2.02
N ILE A 230 -8.47 14.65 -3.28
CA ILE A 230 -7.88 13.38 -3.72
C ILE A 230 -6.36 13.38 -3.57
N TYR A 231 -5.70 14.49 -3.89
CA TYR A 231 -4.25 14.58 -4.00
C TYR A 231 -3.69 15.61 -3.01
N ASP A 232 -2.79 15.15 -2.13
CA ASP A 232 -2.10 16.01 -1.17
C ASP A 232 -0.59 15.88 -1.29
N ILE A 233 0.15 16.92 -0.93
CA ILE A 233 1.62 16.91 -0.91
C ILE A 233 2.07 16.12 0.31
N ALA A 234 2.50 14.88 0.10
CA ALA A 234 3.07 14.05 1.16
C ALA A 234 4.49 14.50 1.53
N PHE A 235 5.32 14.80 0.53
CA PHE A 235 6.72 15.23 0.74
C PHE A 235 7.14 16.29 -0.26
N GLN A 236 8.03 17.18 0.16
CA GLN A 236 8.56 18.26 -0.69
C GLN A 236 9.52 17.78 -1.77
N SER A 237 10.07 16.57 -1.64
CA SER A 237 10.97 15.96 -2.61
C SER A 237 11.06 14.45 -2.41
N LEU A 238 11.62 13.76 -3.39
CA LEU A 238 12.00 12.36 -3.27
C LEU A 238 13.05 12.14 -2.17
N ALA A 239 14.00 13.06 -2.01
CA ALA A 239 14.98 13.00 -0.92
C ALA A 239 14.29 13.00 0.45
N ALA A 240 13.33 13.91 0.67
CA ALA A 240 12.59 14.01 1.93
C ALA A 240 11.78 12.73 2.24
N MET A 241 11.15 12.13 1.23
CA MET A 241 10.45 10.85 1.40
C MET A 241 11.41 9.73 1.81
N MET A 242 12.59 9.67 1.20
CA MET A 242 13.59 8.64 1.52
C MET A 242 14.24 8.88 2.89
N GLU A 243 14.45 10.13 3.31
CA GLU A 243 14.90 10.45 4.67
C GLU A 243 13.87 10.02 5.72
N ASP A 244 12.60 10.31 5.49
CA ASP A 244 11.52 9.87 6.37
C ASP A 244 11.51 8.34 6.50
N TRP A 245 11.60 7.62 5.37
CA TRP A 245 11.74 6.16 5.38
C TRP A 245 12.96 5.69 6.17
N LEU A 246 14.12 6.33 6.03
CA LEU A 246 15.33 5.98 6.77
C LEU A 246 15.18 6.19 8.29
N ASN A 247 14.44 7.22 8.70
CA ASN A 247 14.24 7.59 10.10
C ASN A 247 13.14 6.78 10.79
N ARG A 248 12.30 6.08 10.02
CA ARG A 248 11.35 5.08 10.53
C ARG A 248 12.11 3.82 10.94
N PHE A 249 12.35 3.61 12.24
CA PHE A 249 12.90 2.40 12.89
C PHE A 249 14.36 2.01 12.55
#